data_AF-A0A1V0INZ6-F1
#
_entry.id   AF-A0A1V0INZ6-F1
#
_cell.length_a   1.000
_cell.length_b   1.000
_cell.length_c   1.000
_cell.angle_alpha   90.00
_cell.angle_beta   90.00
_cell.angle_gamma   90.00
#
_symmetry.space_group_name_H-M   'P 1'
#
loop_
_entity.id
_entity.type
_entity.pdbx_description
1 polymer ?
#
loop_
_entity_poly.entity_id
_entity_poly.type
_entity_poly.pdbx_seq_one_letter_code
_entity_poly.pdbx_strand_id
1 'polypeptide(L)' 'MDIVNLAWAALMVVFTFSLSLVVWGRSGL' A
#
# COMPACT_ATOMS: atom_id res chain seq x y z
N MET A 1 -20.40 2.17 -0.37
CA MET A 1 -19.03 2.52 -0.79
C MET A 1 -18.98 2.47 -2.30
N ASP A 2 -18.67 3.57 -2.96
CA ASP A 2 -18.63 3.66 -4.43
C ASP A 2 -17.27 3.22 -4.98
N ILE A 3 -17.17 2.94 -6.30
CA ILE A 3 -15.96 2.45 -6.95
C ILE A 3 -14.80 3.44 -6.80
N VAL A 4 -15.10 4.74 -6.79
CA VAL A 4 -14.10 5.81 -6.60
C VAL A 4 -13.49 5.72 -5.20
N ASN A 5 -14.32 5.52 -4.17
CA ASN A 5 -13.83 5.37 -2.80
C ASN A 5 -13.02 4.08 -2.62
N LEU A 6 -13.39 3.00 -3.31
CA LEU A 6 -12.63 1.76 -3.31
C LEU A 6 -11.27 1.93 -4.00
N ALA A 7 -11.22 2.65 -5.12
CA ALA A 7 -9.98 2.94 -5.84
C ALA A 7 -9.00 3.77 -4.98
N TRP A 8 -9.50 4.79 -4.28
CA TRP A 8 -8.70 5.56 -3.34
C TRP A 8 -8.17 4.71 -2.18
N ALA A 9 -9.02 3.85 -1.60
CA ALA A 9 -8.59 2.93 -0.55
C ALA A 9 -7.52 1.94 -1.04
N ALA A 10 -7.73 1.35 -2.23
CA ALA A 10 -6.77 0.42 -2.83
C ALA A 10 -5.41 1.09 -3.13
N LEU A 11 -5.42 2.34 -3.63
CA LEU A 11 -4.20 3.12 -3.85
C LEU A 11 -3.41 3.30 -2.55
N MET A 12 -4.08 3.71 -1.46
CA MET A 12 -3.43 3.89 -0.17
C MET A 12 -2.86 2.57 0.37
N VAL A 13 -3.62 1.47 0.26
CA VAL A 13 -3.18 0.14 0.69
C VAL A 13 -1.94 -0.32 -0.08
N VAL A 14 -1.98 -0.24 -1.42
CA VAL A 14 -0.85 -0.68 -2.26
C VAL A 14 0.39 0.16 -1.97
N PHE A 15 0.26 1.47 -1.80
CA PHE A 15 1.39 2.34 -1.48
C PHE A 15 2.03 1.97 -0.14
N THR A 16 1.26 1.89 0.94
CA THR A 16 1.78 1.55 2.27
C THR A 16 2.33 0.13 2.30
N PHE A 17 1.62 -0.83 1.71
CA PHE A 17 2.07 -2.23 1.65
C PHE A 17 3.37 -2.38 0.86
N SER A 18 3.52 -1.65 -0.26
CA SER A 18 4.78 -1.65 -1.03
C SER A 18 5.95 -1.17 -0.19
N LEU A 19 5.77 -0.11 0.61
CA LEU A 19 6.82 0.37 1.54
C LEU A 19 7.15 -0.68 2.61
N SER A 20 6.14 -1.32 3.20
CA SER A 20 6.34 -2.41 4.17
C SER A 20 7.12 -3.58 3.57
N LEU A 21 6.82 -3.97 2.32
CA LEU A 21 7.55 -5.02 1.61
C LEU A 21 9.00 -4.62 1.29
N VAL A 22 9.25 -3.37 0.89
CA VAL A 22 10.60 -2.88 0.62
C VAL A 22 11.44 -2.87 1.90
N VAL A 23 10.89 -2.38 3.01
CA VAL A 23 11.54 -2.41 4.33
C VAL A 23 11.82 -3.85 4.74
N TRP A 24 10.83 -4.73 4.65
CA TRP A 24 11.00 -6.14 4.99
C TRP A 24 12.05 -6.85 4.11
N GLY A 25 11.98 -6.66 2.80
CA GLY A 25 12.92 -7.27 1.83
C GLY A 25 14.34 -6.70 1.91
N ARG A 26 14.51 -5.49 2.45
CA ARG A 26 15.81 -4.87 2.72
C ARG A 26 16.25 -4.97 4.18
N SER A 27 15.68 -5.89 4.96
CA SER A 27 16.02 -6.11 6.37
C SER A 27 15.84 -4.89 7.29
N GLY A 28 14.94 -3.97 6.94
CA GLY A 28 14.56 -2.83 7.77
C GLY A 28 15.02 -1.48 7.23
N LEU A 29 16.14 -1.44 6.47
CA LEU A 29 16.68 -0.35 5.65
C LEU A 29 18.13 -0.66 5.28
#